data_AF-A0A838MPZ3-F1
#
_entry.id   AF-A0A838MPZ3-F1
#
_cell.length_a   1.000
_cell.length_b   1.000
_cell.length_c   1.000
_cell.angle_alpha   90.00
_cell.angle_beta   90.00
_cell.angle_gamma   90.00
#
_symmetry.space_group_name_H-M   'P 1'
#
loop_
_entity.id
_entity.type
_entity.pdbx_description
1 polymer ?
#
loop_
_entity_poly.entity_id
_entity_poly.type
_entity_poly.pdbx_seq_one_letter_code
_entity_poly.pdbx_strand_id
1 'polypeptide(L)' 'MSKSALPFTRFDGLVYRAHHPAWAYDPESGEGAKLHGGRFNRVGTACFYAALSLETAWLEAEQG' A
#
# COMPACT_ATOMS: atom_id res chain seq x y z
N MET A 1 25.64 5.40 -15.01
CA MET A 1 25.31 5.95 -13.67
C MET A 1 24.89 4.79 -12.79
N SER A 2 25.70 4.45 -11.78
CA SER A 2 25.40 3.34 -10.87
C SER A 2 24.21 3.71 -9.99
N LYS A 3 23.11 2.96 -10.08
CA LYS A 3 22.00 3.06 -9.12
C LYS A 3 22.54 2.58 -7.78
N SER A 4 22.85 3.52 -6.89
CA SER A 4 23.07 3.20 -5.47
C SER A 4 21.83 2.44 -4.97
N ALA A 5 21.99 1.18 -4.59
CA ALA A 5 20.93 0.42 -3.95
C ALA A 5 20.73 1.03 -2.57
N LEU A 6 19.58 1.67 -2.34
CA LEU A 6 19.22 2.13 -1.01
C LEU A 6 19.24 0.94 -0.05
N PRO A 7 19.79 1.08 1.17
CA PRO A 7 19.79 -0.01 2.13
C PRO A 7 18.34 -0.35 2.50
N PHE A 8 17.97 -1.62 2.34
CA PHE A 8 16.70 -2.14 2.82
C PHE A 8 16.89 -2.76 4.21
N THR A 9 15.89 -2.62 5.06
CA THR A 9 15.83 -3.28 6.38
C THR A 9 14.53 -4.08 6.46
N ARG A 10 14.59 -5.28 7.05
CA ARG A 10 13.40 -6.09 7.29
C ARG A 10 12.53 -5.40 8.34
N PHE A 11 11.29 -5.10 8.00
CA PHE A 11 10.26 -4.73 8.96
C PHE A 11 9.45 -5.98 9.33
N ASP A 12 9.24 -6.20 10.62
CA ASP A 12 8.43 -7.28 11.17
C ASP A 12 7.56 -6.68 12.27
N GLY A 13 6.27 -6.53 11.98
CA GLY A 13 5.35 -5.79 12.84
C GLY A 13 3.95 -5.75 12.29
N LEU A 14 3.00 -5.39 13.15
CA LEU A 14 1.59 -5.24 12.79
C LEU A 14 1.39 -4.01 11.91
N VAL A 15 0.60 -4.19 10.86
CA VAL A 15 0.14 -3.12 9.97
C VAL A 15 -1.36 -3.22 9.79
N TYR A 16 -1.96 -2.09 9.44
CA TYR A 16 -3.38 -1.96 9.18
C TYR A 16 -3.60 -1.46 7.77
N ARG A 17 -4.58 -2.04 7.08
CA ARG A 17 -5.03 -1.59 5.77
C ARG A 17 -6.53 -1.39 5.83
N ALA A 18 -6.96 -0.18 5.49
CA ALA A 18 -8.35 0.06 5.15
C ALA A 18 -8.56 -0.33 3.68
N HIS A 19 -9.57 -1.14 3.40
CA HIS A 19 -9.97 -1.49 2.05
C HIS A 19 -11.49 -1.50 1.94
N HIS A 20 -12.00 -1.25 0.73
CA HIS A 20 -13.43 -1.28 0.48
C HIS A 20 -13.98 -2.72 0.63
N PRO A 21 -15.13 -2.94 1.29
CA PRO A 21 -15.65 -4.29 1.59
C PRO A 21 -15.86 -5.19 0.37
N ALA A 22 -16.18 -4.60 -0.79
CA ALA A 22 -16.34 -5.34 -2.05
C ALA A 22 -15.07 -6.12 -2.47
N TRP A 23 -13.90 -5.75 -1.95
CA TRP A 23 -12.61 -6.40 -2.26
C TRP A 23 -12.09 -7.26 -1.11
N ALA A 24 -12.91 -7.54 -0.08
CA ALA A 24 -12.50 -8.31 1.10
C ALA A 24 -12.10 -9.78 0.79
N TYR A 25 -12.43 -10.29 -0.40
CA TYR A 25 -12.06 -11.65 -0.82
C TYR A 25 -10.57 -11.80 -1.15
N ASP A 26 -9.85 -10.70 -1.37
CA ASP A 26 -8.40 -10.65 -1.59
C ASP A 26 -7.80 -9.41 -0.89
N PRO A 27 -7.68 -9.43 0.44
CA PRO A 27 -7.29 -8.27 1.24
C PRO A 27 -5.82 -7.84 1.03
N GLU A 28 -4.99 -8.74 0.50
CA GLU A 28 -3.58 -8.48 0.19
C GLU A 28 -3.36 -7.97 -1.24
N SER A 29 -4.42 -7.89 -2.04
CA SER A 29 -4.33 -7.46 -3.43
C SER A 29 -3.74 -6.06 -3.58
N GLY A 30 -2.85 -5.92 -4.57
CA GLY A 30 -2.33 -4.63 -5.03
C GLY A 30 -2.95 -4.16 -6.36
N GLU A 31 -3.96 -4.86 -6.89
CA GLU A 31 -4.47 -4.61 -8.25
C GLU A 31 -5.18 -3.25 -8.38
N GLY A 32 -5.89 -2.78 -7.35
CA GLY A 32 -6.46 -1.42 -7.37
C GLY A 32 -5.36 -0.34 -7.53
N ALA A 33 -4.29 -0.46 -6.75
CA ALA A 33 -3.14 0.44 -6.85
C ALA A 33 -2.44 0.32 -8.21
N LYS A 34 -2.39 -0.87 -8.80
CA LYS A 34 -1.85 -1.08 -10.15
C LYS A 34 -2.67 -0.36 -11.22
N LEU A 35 -4.00 -0.36 -11.11
CA LEU A 35 -4.90 0.27 -12.08
C LEU A 35 -4.82 1.79 -12.02
N HIS A 36 -4.74 2.38 -10.82
CA HIS A 36 -4.85 3.83 -10.63
C HIS A 36 -3.51 4.52 -10.33
N GLY A 37 -2.49 3.77 -9.94
CA GLY A 37 -1.26 4.33 -9.38
C GLY A 37 -1.47 4.90 -7.98
N GLY A 38 -0.43 5.50 -7.42
CA GLY A 38 -0.47 6.15 -6.13
C GLY A 38 0.82 6.91 -5.85
N ARG A 39 0.93 7.49 -4.65
CA ARG A 39 2.11 8.29 -4.26
C ARG A 39 3.42 7.51 -4.41
N PHE A 40 3.39 6.19 -4.19
CA PHE A 40 4.58 5.34 -4.18
C PHE A 40 4.60 4.25 -5.28
N ASN A 41 3.63 4.25 -6.19
CA ASN A 41 3.61 3.30 -7.31
C ASN A 41 3.06 3.93 -8.60
N ARG A 42 3.63 3.54 -9.73
CA ARG A 42 3.14 3.93 -11.07
C ARG A 42 1.97 3.02 -11.47
N VAL A 43 1.10 3.52 -12.34
CA VAL A 43 0.12 2.68 -13.05
C VAL A 43 0.84 1.50 -13.71
N GLY A 44 0.23 0.31 -13.62
CA GLY A 44 0.81 -0.97 -14.05
C GLY A 44 1.67 -1.66 -12.99
N THR A 45 1.96 -1.01 -11.85
CA THR A 45 2.73 -1.60 -10.75
C THR A 45 1.85 -1.80 -9.52
N ALA A 46 1.64 -3.05 -9.11
CA ALA A 46 0.88 -3.37 -7.91
C ALA A 46 1.61 -2.86 -6.64
N CYS A 47 0.84 -2.40 -5.66
CA CYS A 47 1.36 -1.92 -4.39
C CYS A 47 0.39 -2.21 -3.26
N PHE A 48 0.92 -2.69 -2.13
CA PHE A 48 0.18 -2.91 -0.90
C PHE A 48 0.37 -1.70 0.02
N TYR A 49 -0.66 -0.88 0.16
CA TYR A 49 -0.66 0.28 1.07
C TYR A 49 -1.16 -0.13 2.45
N ALA A 50 -0.39 0.20 3.48
CA ALA A 50 -0.75 -0.05 4.87
C ALA A 50 -0.11 1.00 5.79
N ALA A 51 -0.66 1.13 7.00
CA ALA A 51 -0.21 2.06 8.03
C ALA A 51 0.11 1.31 9.33
N LEU A 52 0.85 1.96 10.23
CA LEU A 52 1.21 1.41 11.54
C LEU A 52 0.15 1.68 12.63
N SER A 53 -0.92 2.39 12.29
CA SER A 53 -2.06 2.64 13.17
C SER A 53 -3.38 2.52 12.39
N LEU A 54 -4.44 2.12 13.09
CA LEU A 54 -5.80 2.09 12.53
C LEU A 54 -6.27 3.47 12.10
N GLU A 55 -6.01 4.49 12.92
CA GLU A 55 -6.41 5.88 12.64
C GLU A 55 -5.80 6.39 11.33
N THR A 56 -4.50 6.17 11.11
CA THR A 56 -3.85 6.58 9.86
C THR A 56 -4.38 5.78 8.68
N ALA A 57 -4.60 4.47 8.82
CA ALA A 57 -5.20 3.67 7.75
C ALA A 57 -6.59 4.18 7.36
N TRP A 58 -7.39 4.60 8.35
CA TRP A 58 -8.73 5.16 8.14
C TRP A 58 -8.69 6.52 7.44
N LEU A 59 -7.90 7.47 7.96
CA LEU A 59 -7.80 8.84 7.42
C LEU A 59 -7.25 8.87 5.98
N GLU A 60 -6.33 7.98 5.64
CA GLU A 60 -5.83 7.86 4.26
C GLU A 60 -6.89 7.27 3.32
N ALA A 61 -7.73 6.35 3.79
CA ALA A 61 -8.81 5.79 2.99
C ALA A 61 -9.97 6.77 2.76
N GLU A 62 -10.16 7.78 3.62
CA GLU A 62 -11.15 8.84 3.40
C GLU A 62 -10.71 9.87 2.35
N GLN A 63 -9.41 9.97 2.08
CA GLN A 63 -8.84 10.94 1.13
C GLN A 63 -8.93 10.49 -0.35
N GLY A 64 -9.41 9.28 -0.62
CA GLY A 64 -9.42 8.66 -1.95
C GLY A 64 -10.73 7.97 -2.32
#